data_AF-A0A924UZY5-F1
#
_entry.id   AF-A0A924UZY5-F1
#
_cell.length_a   1.000
_cell.length_b   1.000
_cell.length_c   1.000
_cell.angle_alpha   90.00
_cell.angle_beta   90.00
_cell.angle_gamma   90.00
#
_symmetry.space_group_name_H-M   'P 1'
#
loop_
_entity.id
_entity.type
_entity.pdbx_description
1 polymer ?
#
loop_
_entity_poly.entity_id
_entity_poly.type
_entity_poly.pdbx_seq_one_letter_code
_entity_poly.pdbx_strand_id
1 'polypeptide(L)'
;KVLLHDGFTLTKRNQFFEEINDDNTYDLIYFDAFGYRVQPELWSTEIFRKMFKALKNNGVLVTYAARGVVKRSMIEVGFAVEKLEGPPGKREMFRARKS
;
A
#
# COMPACT_ATOMS: atom_id res chain seq x y z
N LYS A 1 7.90 -2.06 19.49
CA LYS A 1 6.52 -2.56 19.66
C LYS A 1 6.01 -2.07 21.01
N VAL A 2 4.80 -1.54 21.07
CA VAL A 2 4.15 -0.99 22.28
C VAL A 2 2.75 -1.59 22.37
N LEU A 3 2.35 -2.11 23.53
CA LEU A 3 0.97 -2.51 23.82
C LEU A 3 0.18 -1.25 24.20
N LEU A 4 -0.90 -0.96 23.47
CA LEU A 4 -1.74 0.22 23.72
C LEU A 4 -3.06 -0.16 24.39
N HIS A 5 -3.57 -1.36 24.11
CA HIS A 5 -4.76 -1.96 24.73
C HIS A 5 -4.69 -3.49 24.55
N ASP A 6 -5.48 -4.24 25.32
CA ASP A 6 -5.65 -5.68 25.10
C ASP A 6 -6.03 -5.96 23.64
N GLY A 7 -5.26 -6.83 22.99
CA GLY A 7 -5.41 -7.16 21.57
C GLY A 7 -4.88 -6.12 20.58
N PHE A 8 -4.34 -4.97 21.04
CA PHE A 8 -3.88 -3.90 20.16
C PHE A 8 -2.44 -3.45 20.48
N THR A 9 -1.52 -3.76 19.56
CA THR A 9 -0.11 -3.36 19.65
C THR A 9 0.32 -2.53 18.45
N LEU A 10 1.12 -1.49 18.69
CA LEU A 10 1.71 -0.67 17.66
C LEU A 10 3.21 -0.97 17.51
N THR A 11 3.67 -1.16 16.27
CA THR A 11 5.10 -1.28 15.96
C THR A 11 5.49 -0.18 14.99
N LYS A 12 6.26 0.81 15.48
CA LYS A 12 6.95 1.78 14.63
C LYS A 12 8.29 1.20 14.18
N ARG A 13 8.56 1.22 12.88
CA ARG A 13 9.85 0.85 12.29
C ARG A 13 10.53 2.12 11.80
N ASN A 14 11.75 2.39 12.26
CA ASN A 14 12.56 3.50 11.75
C ASN A 14 13.53 2.94 10.70
N GLN A 15 13.06 2.88 9.45
CA GLN A 15 13.76 2.27 8.34
C GLN A 15 13.23 2.87 7.03
N PHE A 16 13.98 2.69 5.96
CA PHE A 16 13.57 2.99 4.60
C PHE A 16 12.59 1.94 4.05
N PHE A 17 11.86 2.31 3.00
CA PHE A 17 10.87 1.43 2.39
C PHE A 17 11.54 0.27 1.64
N GLU A 18 12.72 0.53 1.11
CA GLU A 18 13.62 -0.39 0.43
C GLU A 18 14.11 -1.50 1.38
N GLU A 19 14.15 -1.25 2.68
CA GLU A 19 14.57 -2.23 3.69
C GLU A 19 13.42 -3.19 4.08
N ILE A 20 12.20 -2.96 3.60
CA ILE A 20 11.09 -3.89 3.81
C ILE A 20 11.33 -5.18 3.03
N ASN A 21 11.37 -6.28 3.78
CA ASN A 21 11.53 -7.65 3.29
C ASN A 21 10.44 -8.61 3.82
N ASP A 22 9.34 -8.04 4.37
CA ASP A 22 8.21 -8.81 4.90
C ASP A 22 7.59 -9.68 3.79
N ASP A 23 7.10 -10.86 4.19
CA ASP A 23 6.55 -11.86 3.28
C ASP A 23 5.30 -12.48 3.90
N ASN A 24 4.17 -12.46 3.17
CA ASN A 24 2.92 -13.11 3.57
C ASN A 24 2.50 -12.77 5.04
N THR A 25 2.69 -11.52 5.45
CA THR A 25 2.64 -11.09 6.86
C THR A 25 1.36 -10.31 7.18
N TYR A 26 0.93 -9.42 6.29
CA TYR A 26 -0.17 -8.49 6.57
C TYR A 26 -1.44 -8.82 5.79
N ASP A 27 -2.58 -8.57 6.42
CA ASP A 27 -3.90 -8.68 5.79
C ASP A 27 -4.30 -7.38 5.08
N LEU A 28 -3.80 -6.23 5.57
CA LEU A 28 -4.16 -4.90 5.07
C LEU A 28 -2.96 -3.94 5.12
N ILE A 29 -2.75 -3.20 4.03
CA ILE A 29 -1.82 -2.07 3.94
C ILE A 29 -2.61 -0.78 3.68
N TYR A 30 -2.44 0.19 4.56
CA TYR A 30 -2.82 1.58 4.32
C TYR A 30 -1.60 2.33 3.77
N PHE A 31 -1.59 2.61 2.47
CA PHE A 31 -0.47 3.28 1.82
C PHE A 31 -0.73 4.78 1.67
N ASP A 32 -0.13 5.55 2.57
CA ASP A 32 -0.27 7.00 2.69
C ASP A 32 1.11 7.69 2.70
N ALA A 33 1.70 7.78 1.51
CA ALA A 33 2.93 8.53 1.25
C ALA A 33 2.60 9.92 0.67
N PHE A 34 3.58 10.83 0.59
CA PHE A 34 3.35 12.08 -0.14
C PHE A 34 3.03 11.79 -1.62
N GLY A 35 2.25 12.70 -2.22
CA GLY A 35 1.77 12.50 -3.58
C GLY A 35 2.91 12.34 -4.58
N TYR A 36 2.67 11.59 -5.65
CA TYR A 36 3.66 11.25 -6.68
C TYR A 36 4.53 12.43 -7.19
N ARG A 37 4.01 13.67 -7.22
CA ARG A 37 4.83 14.82 -7.66
C ARG A 37 5.94 15.18 -6.68
N VAL A 38 5.76 14.85 -5.40
CA VAL A 38 6.69 15.15 -4.30
C VAL A 38 7.64 13.98 -4.07
N GLN A 39 7.13 12.74 -4.13
CA GLN A 39 7.91 11.52 -3.87
C GLN A 39 7.58 10.41 -4.88
N PRO A 40 7.95 10.55 -6.16
CA PRO A 40 7.62 9.58 -7.21
C PRO A 40 8.21 8.18 -6.96
N GLU A 41 9.35 8.08 -6.29
CA GLU A 41 10.07 6.85 -5.97
C GLU A 41 9.24 5.86 -5.15
N LEU A 42 8.43 6.38 -4.22
CA LEU A 42 7.54 5.57 -3.37
C LEU A 42 6.35 4.97 -4.14
N TRP A 43 6.11 5.43 -5.37
CA TRP A 43 5.03 4.93 -6.23
C TRP A 43 5.55 4.06 -7.38
N SER A 44 6.80 3.60 -7.29
CA SER A 44 7.41 2.75 -8.29
C SER A 44 6.92 1.30 -8.21
N THR A 45 7.07 0.56 -9.31
CA THR A 45 6.80 -0.87 -9.37
C THR A 45 7.60 -1.66 -8.32
N GLU A 46 8.84 -1.24 -8.01
CA GLU A 46 9.66 -1.90 -6.99
C GLU A 46 9.03 -1.81 -5.58
N ILE A 47 8.52 -0.63 -5.21
CA ILE A 47 7.84 -0.44 -3.93
C ILE A 47 6.53 -1.22 -3.88
N PHE A 48 5.74 -1.22 -4.96
CA PHE A 48 4.54 -2.06 -5.03
C PHE A 48 4.86 -3.56 -4.95
N ARG A 49 6.01 -4.01 -5.48
CA ARG A 49 6.43 -5.42 -5.39
C ARG A 49 6.70 -5.83 -3.95
N LYS A 50 7.33 -4.94 -3.16
CA LYS A 50 7.54 -5.17 -1.72
C LYS A 50 6.21 -5.29 -0.98
N MET A 51 5.26 -4.40 -1.26
CA MET A 51 3.93 -4.46 -0.65
C MET A 51 3.13 -5.71 -1.07
N PHE A 52 3.22 -6.12 -2.34
CA PHE A 52 2.60 -7.34 -2.84
C PHE A 52 3.18 -8.59 -2.14
N LYS A 53 4.49 -8.64 -1.95
CA LYS A 53 5.14 -9.74 -1.22
C LYS A 53 4.70 -9.76 0.26
N ALA A 54 4.68 -8.61 0.90
CA ALA A 54 4.32 -8.47 2.31
C ALA A 54 2.87 -8.84 2.64
N LEU A 55 1.94 -8.66 1.68
CA LEU A 55 0.54 -9.04 1.86
C LEU A 55 0.33 -10.55 1.82
N LYS A 56 -0.63 -11.04 2.61
CA LYS A 56 -1.16 -12.40 2.50
C LYS A 56 -2.03 -12.58 1.24
N ASN A 57 -2.29 -13.82 0.86
CA ASN A 57 -3.35 -14.10 -0.13
C ASN A 57 -4.68 -13.52 0.37
N ASN A 58 -5.44 -12.91 -0.54
CA ASN A 58 -6.62 -12.07 -0.26
C ASN A 58 -6.34 -10.78 0.51
N GLY A 59 -5.07 -10.45 0.75
CA GLY A 59 -4.65 -9.21 1.39
C GLY A 59 -4.96 -7.99 0.52
N VAL A 60 -5.19 -6.86 1.18
CA VAL A 60 -5.65 -5.63 0.52
C VAL A 60 -4.65 -4.49 0.74
N LEU A 61 -4.40 -3.71 -0.30
CA LEU A 61 -3.79 -2.39 -0.21
C LEU A 61 -4.83 -1.33 -0.55
N VAL A 62 -4.88 -0.26 0.23
CA VAL A 62 -5.69 0.93 -0.08
C VAL A 62 -4.81 2.17 -0.09
N THR A 63 -5.06 3.06 -1.03
CA THR A 63 -4.36 4.34 -1.12
C THR A 63 -5.26 5.42 -1.69
N TYR A 64 -5.06 6.67 -1.25
CA TYR A 64 -5.80 7.81 -1.79
C TYR A 64 -5.41 8.13 -3.25
N ALA A 65 -4.29 7.61 -3.75
CA ALA A 65 -3.82 7.93 -5.08
C ALA A 65 -4.74 7.34 -6.16
N ALA A 66 -5.01 8.14 -7.19
CA ALA A 66 -5.81 7.75 -8.35
C ALA A 66 -5.15 8.14 -9.68
N ARG A 67 -3.84 7.88 -9.82
CA ARG A 67 -3.07 8.21 -11.04
C ARG A 67 -2.84 6.99 -11.92
N GLY A 68 -2.87 7.17 -13.24
CA GLY A 68 -2.69 6.08 -14.20
C GLY A 68 -1.35 5.33 -14.06
N VAL A 69 -0.25 6.04 -13.79
CA VAL A 69 1.07 5.40 -13.55
C VAL A 69 1.06 4.52 -12.31
N VAL A 70 0.44 4.99 -11.23
CA VAL A 70 0.29 4.26 -9.96
C VAL A 70 -0.54 2.99 -10.16
N LYS A 71 -1.64 3.07 -10.93
CA LYS A 71 -2.45 1.90 -11.30
C LYS A 71 -1.63 0.88 -12.10
N ARG A 72 -0.87 1.32 -13.10
CA ARG A 72 -0.05 0.43 -13.94
C ARG A 72 1.00 -0.31 -13.12
N SER A 73 1.72 0.39 -12.24
CA SER A 73 2.72 -0.23 -11.38
C SER A 73 2.13 -1.25 -10.40
N MET A 74 0.93 -1.03 -9.87
CA MET A 74 0.23 -2.04 -9.07
C MET A 74 -0.15 -3.29 -9.89
N ILE A 75 -0.70 -3.10 -11.09
CA ILE A 75 -1.07 -4.21 -11.98
C ILE A 75 0.16 -5.02 -12.39
N GLU A 76 1.28 -4.35 -12.69
CA GLU A 76 2.53 -4.98 -13.11
C GLU A 76 3.08 -5.97 -12.06
N VAL A 77 2.86 -5.72 -10.77
CA VAL A 77 3.30 -6.63 -9.70
C VAL A 77 2.28 -7.72 -9.36
N GLY A 78 1.12 -7.73 -10.01
CA GLY A 78 0.10 -8.77 -9.86
C GLY A 78 -1.12 -8.37 -9.04
N PHE A 79 -1.28 -7.11 -8.63
CA PHE A 79 -2.50 -6.69 -7.94
C PHE A 79 -3.70 -6.63 -8.89
N ALA A 80 -4.85 -7.13 -8.42
CA ALA A 80 -6.16 -6.77 -8.98
C ALA A 80 -6.56 -5.38 -8.46
N VAL A 81 -6.55 -4.36 -9.33
CA VAL A 81 -6.79 -2.95 -8.95
C VAL A 81 -8.17 -2.50 -9.36
N GLU A 82 -8.94 -2.02 -8.39
CA GLU A 82 -10.22 -1.37 -8.60
C GLU A 82 -10.17 0.12 -8.21
N LYS A 83 -11.00 0.91 -8.89
CA LYS A 83 -11.15 2.32 -8.64
C LYS A 83 -12.44 2.53 -7.84
N LEU A 84 -12.34 3.28 -6.74
CA LEU A 84 -13.45 3.61 -5.85
C LEU A 84 -13.69 5.12 -5.85
N GLU A 85 -14.87 5.53 -5.42
CA GLU A 85 -15.13 6.94 -5.11
C GLU A 85 -14.18 7.41 -4.01
N GLY A 86 -13.65 8.62 -4.18
CA GLY A 86 -12.78 9.21 -3.17
C GLY A 86 -13.56 9.67 -1.93
N PRO A 87 -12.88 9.89 -0.79
CA PRO A 87 -13.48 10.55 0.36
C PRO A 87 -13.91 11.99 0.01
N PRO A 88 -14.75 12.66 0.83
CA PRO A 88 -15.19 14.02 0.58
C PRO A 88 -14.05 14.95 0.14
N GLY A 89 -14.18 15.57 -1.04
CA GLY A 89 -13.16 16.43 -1.63
C GLY A 89 -12.13 15.75 -2.56
N LYS A 90 -12.15 14.42 -2.69
CA LYS A 90 -11.36 13.67 -3.68
C LYS A 90 -12.28 12.92 -4.63
N ARG A 91 -11.96 12.93 -5.93
CA ARG A 91 -12.78 12.27 -6.95
C ARG A 91 -12.71 10.74 -6.87
N GLU A 92 -11.50 10.20 -6.72
CA GLU A 92 -11.25 8.77 -6.91
C GLU A 92 -10.12 8.31 -5.97
N MET A 93 -10.12 7.02 -5.63
CA MET A 93 -9.03 6.33 -4.93
C MET A 93 -8.85 4.90 -5.46
N PHE A 94 -7.76 4.22 -5.09
CA PHE A 94 -7.51 2.83 -5.48
C PHE A 94 -7.56 1.85 -4.31
N ARG A 95 -8.12 0.68 -4.58
CA ARG A 95 -7.99 -0.53 -3.78
C ARG A 95 -7.34 -1.62 -4.65
N ALA A 96 -6.36 -2.31 -4.09
CA ALA A 96 -5.60 -3.35 -4.76
C ALA A 96 -5.68 -4.64 -3.94
N ARG A 97 -5.96 -5.78 -4.58
CA ARG A 97 -6.06 -7.09 -3.91
C ARG A 97 -5.00 -8.05 -4.43
N LYS A 98 -4.35 -8.76 -3.51
CA LYS A 98 -3.50 -9.91 -3.83
C LYS A 98 -4.38 -11.16 -3.93
N SER A 99 -4.52 -11.71 -5.13
CA SER A 99 -5.21 -12.97 -5.41
C SER A 99 -4.23 -14.12 -5.55
#